data_AF-A0A3D0KJD3-F1
#
_entry.id   AF-A0A3D0KJD3-F1
#
_cell.length_a   1.000
_cell.length_b   1.000
_cell.length_c   1.000
_cell.angle_alpha   90.00
_cell.angle_beta   90.00
_cell.angle_gamma   90.00
#
_symmetry.space_group_name_H-M   'P 1'
#
loop_
_entity.id
_entity.type
_entity.pdbx_description
1 polymer ?
#
loop_
_entity_poly.entity_id
_entity_poly.type
_entity_poly.pdbx_seq_one_letter_code
_entity_poly.pdbx_strand_id
1 'polypeptide(L)'
;LETLDDLPLKPKVEALFEVPRRDDVQPLPQAAKLRWLARDAEPACQHGELLMRALRDIDLQQEIVALGGFPSAVANGSEDALNQDEDAPLWDPATLDDSAPFYAWIAAETKVAMKLRRYLVNECGLPKQYVTSMGYWRLGKANG
;
A
#
# COMPACT_ATOMS: atom_id res chain seq x y z
N LEU A 1 -16.81 5.55 -6.37
CA LEU A 1 -16.92 5.23 -4.94
C LEU A 1 -18.32 4.77 -4.54
N GLU A 2 -19.35 4.97 -5.39
CA GLU A 2 -20.73 4.48 -5.17
C GLU A 2 -20.92 2.96 -5.39
N THR A 3 -19.94 2.26 -5.96
CA THR A 3 -20.08 0.86 -6.40
C THR A 3 -19.93 -0.20 -5.29
N LEU A 4 -19.73 0.21 -4.04
CA LEU A 4 -19.43 -0.71 -2.92
C LEU A 4 -20.62 -0.94 -1.96
N ASP A 5 -21.69 -0.14 -2.04
CA ASP A 5 -22.78 -0.20 -1.05
C ASP A 5 -23.78 -1.35 -1.29
N ASP A 6 -23.91 -1.83 -2.53
CA ASP A 6 -24.88 -2.87 -2.91
C ASP A 6 -24.29 -4.30 -2.98
N LEU A 7 -23.06 -4.51 -2.53
CA LEU A 7 -22.45 -5.84 -2.53
C LEU A 7 -23.01 -6.70 -1.36
N PRO A 8 -23.49 -7.93 -1.62
CA PRO A 8 -24.09 -8.80 -0.60
C PRO A 8 -23.09 -9.24 0.49
N LEU A 9 -21.79 -9.14 0.22
CA LEU A 9 -20.73 -9.07 1.23
C LEU A 9 -19.99 -7.75 1.07
N LYS A 10 -20.00 -6.90 2.11
CA LYS A 10 -19.09 -5.76 2.16
C LYS A 10 -17.65 -6.29 2.25
N PRO A 11 -16.73 -5.86 1.38
CA PRO A 11 -15.34 -6.27 1.48
C PRO A 11 -14.78 -5.82 2.83
N LYS A 12 -13.97 -6.68 3.46
CA LYS A 12 -13.23 -6.29 4.65
C LYS A 12 -12.12 -5.34 4.21
N VAL A 13 -12.23 -4.08 4.60
CA VAL A 13 -11.24 -3.05 4.26
C VAL A 13 -10.43 -2.71 5.51
N GLU A 14 -9.10 -2.77 5.38
CA GLU A 14 -8.17 -2.16 6.34
C GLU A 14 -7.41 -1.04 5.63
N ALA A 15 -7.46 0.17 6.18
CA ALA A 15 -6.87 1.35 5.58
C ALA A 15 -5.88 2.03 6.54
N LEU A 16 -4.70 2.36 6.01
CA LEU A 16 -3.63 3.05 6.73
C LEU A 16 -3.48 4.45 6.15
N PHE A 17 -3.58 5.46 7.00
CA PHE A 17 -3.42 6.86 6.62
C PHE A 17 -2.31 7.50 7.43
N GLU A 18 -1.23 7.92 6.78
CA GLU A 18 -0.18 8.68 7.44
C GLU A 18 -0.39 10.18 7.24
N VAL A 19 -0.44 10.91 8.35
CA VAL A 19 -0.71 12.34 8.36
C VAL A 19 0.40 13.12 9.07
N PRO A 20 0.66 14.39 8.70
CA PRO A 20 1.67 15.19 9.38
C PRO A 20 1.40 15.34 10.89
N ARG A 21 0.17 15.67 11.27
CA ARG A 21 -0.21 15.96 12.66
C ARG A 21 -1.43 15.18 13.10
N ARG A 22 -1.60 14.99 14.41
CA ARG A 22 -2.82 14.40 14.98
C ARG A 22 -4.08 15.17 14.64
N ASP A 23 -3.96 16.49 14.48
CA ASP A 23 -5.09 17.36 14.12
C ASP A 23 -5.55 17.17 12.66
N ASP A 24 -4.74 16.52 11.82
CA ASP A 24 -5.09 16.21 10.43
C ASP A 24 -5.96 14.94 10.30
N VAL A 25 -6.21 14.24 11.42
CA VAL A 25 -7.04 13.03 11.44
C VAL A 25 -8.49 13.39 11.16
N GLN A 26 -9.10 12.71 10.17
CA GLN A 26 -10.48 12.95 9.79
C GLN A 26 -11.40 11.81 10.26
N PRO A 27 -12.59 12.13 10.80
CA PRO A 27 -13.59 11.11 11.09
C PRO A 27 -14.13 10.57 9.77
N LEU A 28 -14.00 9.27 9.56
CA LEU A 28 -14.54 8.55 8.41
C LEU A 28 -15.53 7.48 8.90
N PRO A 29 -16.58 7.15 8.12
CA PRO A 29 -17.56 6.16 8.51
C PRO A 29 -16.93 4.77 8.71
N GLN A 30 -17.46 4.03 9.70
CA GLN A 30 -16.90 2.78 10.25
C GLN A 30 -16.96 1.56 9.30
N ALA A 31 -17.12 1.76 8.00
CA ALA A 31 -17.18 0.67 7.02
C ALA A 31 -15.85 -0.11 6.87
N ALA A 32 -14.77 0.39 7.47
CA ALA A 32 -13.42 -0.16 7.39
C ALA A 32 -12.69 -0.10 8.74
N LYS A 33 -11.68 -0.97 8.91
CA LYS A 33 -10.70 -0.86 9.99
C LYS A 33 -9.70 0.23 9.60
N LEU A 34 -9.84 1.42 10.20
CA LEU A 34 -9.01 2.58 9.89
C LEU A 34 -7.88 2.73 10.92
N ARG A 35 -6.65 2.96 10.45
CA ARG A 35 -5.52 3.36 11.29
C ARG A 35 -4.94 4.68 10.78
N TRP A 36 -5.05 5.71 11.61
CA TRP A 36 -4.43 7.00 11.39
C TRP A 36 -3.08 7.06 12.10
N LEU A 37 -2.03 7.43 11.37
CA LEU A 37 -0.64 7.39 11.78
C LEU A 37 -0.07 8.82 11.72
N ALA A 38 -0.17 9.54 12.83
CA ALA A 38 0.30 10.91 12.91
C ALA A 38 1.82 10.97 13.14
N ARG A 39 2.56 11.62 12.24
CA ARG A 39 4.03 11.72 12.32
C ARG A 39 4.52 12.57 13.49
N ASP A 40 3.78 13.59 13.90
CA ASP A 40 4.12 14.43 15.06
C ASP A 40 4.13 13.67 16.41
N ALA A 41 3.57 12.47 16.46
CA ALA A 41 3.69 11.58 17.60
C ALA A 41 5.12 11.05 17.80
N GLU A 42 5.94 11.04 16.74
CA GLU A 42 7.32 10.55 16.72
C GLU A 42 8.23 11.53 15.94
N PRO A 43 8.86 12.52 16.61
CA PRO A 43 9.53 13.65 15.95
C PRO A 43 10.67 13.29 14.97
N ALA A 44 11.25 12.09 15.09
CA ALA A 44 12.33 11.62 14.21
C ALA A 44 11.83 10.78 13.03
N CYS A 45 10.52 10.54 12.92
CA CYS A 45 9.97 9.63 11.94
C CYS A 45 9.95 10.24 10.53
N GLN A 46 10.53 9.50 9.58
CA GLN A 46 10.51 9.90 8.16
C GLN A 46 9.17 9.53 7.50
N HIS A 47 8.89 10.15 6.35
CA HIS A 47 7.72 9.81 5.54
C HIS A 47 7.67 8.31 5.23
N GLY A 48 6.52 7.67 5.48
CA GLY A 48 6.28 6.27 5.19
C GLY A 48 6.86 5.27 6.19
N GLU A 49 7.65 5.70 7.18
CA GLU A 49 8.14 4.78 8.22
C GLU A 49 6.99 4.24 9.07
N LEU A 50 6.01 5.08 9.44
CA LEU A 50 4.83 4.62 10.18
C LEU A 50 3.98 3.68 9.32
N LEU A 51 3.77 4.01 8.04
CA LEU A 51 3.06 3.11 7.11
C LEU A 51 3.72 1.75 7.02
N MET A 52 5.05 1.71 6.89
CA MET A 52 5.77 0.45 6.77
C MET A 52 5.69 -0.39 8.06
N ARG A 53 5.78 0.24 9.24
CA ARG A 53 5.59 -0.46 10.53
C ARG A 53 4.17 -1.01 10.63
N ALA A 54 3.16 -0.16 10.41
CA ALA A 54 1.77 -0.56 10.49
C ALA A 54 1.39 -1.65 9.47
N LEU A 55 1.99 -1.62 8.28
CA LEU A 55 1.81 -2.64 7.25
C LEU A 55 2.42 -3.99 7.67
N ARG A 56 3.60 -3.98 8.30
CA ARG A 56 4.23 -5.19 8.85
C ARG A 56 3.43 -5.83 9.99
N ASP A 57 2.65 -5.03 10.71
CA ASP A 57 1.74 -5.54 11.75
C ASP A 57 0.48 -6.21 11.18
N ILE A 58 0.21 -6.07 9.87
CA ILE A 58 -0.88 -6.79 9.22
C ILE A 58 -0.37 -8.18 8.83
N ASP A 59 -0.92 -9.22 9.44
CA ASP A 59 -0.72 -10.58 8.97
C ASP A 59 -1.53 -10.81 7.69
N LEU A 60 -0.84 -10.77 6.56
CA LEU A 60 -1.39 -11.07 5.23
C LEU A 60 -1.04 -12.49 4.75
N GLN A 61 -0.43 -13.32 5.61
CA GLN A 61 0.15 -14.59 5.18
C GLN A 61 -0.93 -15.55 4.66
N GLN A 62 -2.08 -15.60 5.33
CA GLN A 62 -3.19 -16.47 4.92
C GLN A 62 -3.77 -16.05 3.57
N GLU A 63 -3.98 -14.75 3.37
CA GLU A 63 -4.45 -14.19 2.11
C GLU A 63 -3.45 -14.47 1.00
N ILE A 64 -2.16 -14.20 1.20
CA ILE A 64 -1.12 -14.43 0.20
C ILE A 64 -1.09 -15.89 -0.24
N VAL A 65 -1.14 -16.83 0.70
CA VAL A 65 -1.19 -18.27 0.41
C VAL A 65 -2.46 -18.63 -0.36
N ALA A 66 -3.62 -18.08 0.02
CA ALA A 66 -4.89 -18.32 -0.68
C ALA A 66 -4.89 -17.80 -2.13
N LEU A 67 -4.11 -16.73 -2.40
CA LEU A 67 -3.93 -16.17 -3.74
C LEU A 67 -2.85 -16.90 -4.56
N GLY A 68 -2.21 -17.94 -4.00
CA GLY A 68 -1.11 -18.67 -4.64
C GLY A 68 0.22 -17.92 -4.62
N GLY A 69 0.37 -16.92 -3.76
CA GLY A 69 1.64 -16.26 -3.48
C GLY A 69 2.48 -17.03 -2.47
N PHE A 70 3.80 -16.88 -2.57
CA PHE A 70 4.75 -17.52 -1.67
C PHE A 70 5.80 -16.50 -1.25
N PRO A 71 6.10 -16.33 0.05
CA PRO A 71 7.18 -15.47 0.49
C PRO A 71 8.49 -15.96 -0.13
N SER A 72 9.16 -15.10 -0.90
CA SER A 72 10.44 -15.48 -1.49
C SER A 72 11.56 -15.32 -0.46
N ALA A 73 12.03 -16.42 0.12
CA ALA A 73 13.16 -16.42 1.06
C ALA A 73 14.49 -15.97 0.41
N VAL A 74 14.53 -15.94 -0.92
CA VAL A 74 15.61 -15.37 -1.72
C VAL A 74 15.05 -14.22 -2.53
N ALA A 75 15.54 -13.01 -2.28
CA ALA A 75 15.35 -11.85 -3.16
C ALA A 75 16.14 -12.06 -4.47
N ASN A 76 15.89 -13.16 -5.18
CA ASN A 76 16.37 -13.33 -6.54
C ASN A 76 15.40 -12.52 -7.40
N GLY A 77 15.89 -11.35 -7.84
CA GLY A 77 15.15 -10.41 -8.66
C GLY A 77 14.52 -11.09 -9.86
N SER A 78 13.22 -11.40 -9.75
CA SER A 78 12.37 -11.51 -10.92
C SER A 78 12.23 -10.11 -11.51
N GLU A 79 12.52 -10.00 -12.80
CA GLU A 79 12.74 -8.79 -13.60
C GLU A 79 11.52 -7.86 -13.75
N ASP A 80 10.50 -7.97 -12.88
CA ASP A 80 9.51 -6.93 -12.67
C ASP A 80 10.03 -5.91 -11.66
N ALA A 81 11.17 -5.33 -12.02
CA ALA A 81 11.65 -4.14 -11.39
C ALA A 81 10.59 -3.05 -11.63
N LEU A 82 10.01 -2.55 -10.54
CA LEU A 82 9.69 -1.12 -10.47
C LEU A 82 10.71 -0.36 -11.31
N ASN A 83 10.25 0.49 -12.23
CA ASN A 83 11.11 1.28 -13.11
C ASN A 83 12.36 1.69 -12.32
N GLN A 84 13.52 1.07 -12.61
CA GLN A 84 14.73 1.25 -11.79
C GLN A 84 15.24 2.68 -11.88
N ASP A 85 14.68 3.43 -12.83
CA ASP A 85 14.67 4.86 -12.81
C ASP A 85 13.91 5.36 -11.57
N GLU A 86 14.65 5.51 -10.47
CA GLU A 86 14.14 6.14 -9.25
C GLU A 86 13.55 7.53 -9.54
N ASP A 87 13.84 8.16 -10.67
CA ASP A 87 13.31 9.47 -11.07
C ASP A 87 12.00 9.42 -11.87
N ALA A 88 11.54 8.25 -12.31
CA ALA A 88 10.30 8.10 -13.06
C ALA A 88 9.04 8.18 -12.16
N PRO A 89 7.91 8.70 -12.66
CA PRO A 89 6.62 8.61 -11.98
C PRO A 89 6.22 7.14 -11.78
N LEU A 90 5.91 6.76 -10.54
CA LEU A 90 5.40 5.42 -10.24
C LEU A 90 3.89 5.37 -10.52
N TRP A 91 3.50 4.62 -11.56
CA TRP A 91 2.11 4.22 -11.80
C TRP A 91 2.08 2.77 -12.28
N ASP A 92 1.79 1.87 -11.35
CA ASP A 92 1.71 0.43 -11.60
C ASP A 92 0.33 -0.08 -11.17
N PRO A 93 -0.65 -0.18 -12.08
CA PRO A 93 -1.96 -0.70 -11.75
C PRO A 93 -1.92 -2.23 -11.56
N ALA A 94 -2.78 -2.73 -10.69
CA ALA A 94 -3.19 -4.12 -10.69
C ALA A 94 -3.80 -4.50 -12.05
N THR A 95 -3.72 -5.77 -12.42
CA THR A 95 -4.18 -6.27 -13.72
C THR A 95 -5.42 -7.15 -13.65
N LEU A 96 -5.95 -7.37 -12.44
CA LEU A 96 -7.18 -8.12 -12.22
C LEU A 96 -8.42 -7.22 -12.23
N ASP A 97 -9.57 -7.82 -12.51
CA ASP A 97 -10.86 -7.15 -12.48
C ASP A 97 -11.46 -7.07 -11.06
N ASP A 98 -12.64 -6.44 -10.97
CA ASP A 98 -13.35 -6.21 -9.70
C ASP A 98 -13.83 -7.50 -9.00
N SER A 99 -13.66 -8.68 -9.62
CA SER A 99 -13.98 -9.98 -9.00
C SER A 99 -12.80 -10.56 -8.20
N ALA A 100 -11.66 -9.88 -8.18
CA ALA A 100 -10.48 -10.31 -7.45
C ALA A 100 -10.81 -10.49 -5.94
N PRO A 101 -10.45 -11.64 -5.34
CA PRO A 101 -10.74 -11.92 -3.92
C PRO A 101 -9.94 -11.04 -2.94
N PHE A 102 -8.94 -10.32 -3.43
CA PHE A 102 -8.09 -9.43 -2.66
C PHE A 102 -7.64 -8.26 -3.54
N TYR A 103 -7.38 -7.10 -2.94
CA TYR A 103 -6.83 -5.96 -3.64
C TYR A 103 -6.05 -5.06 -2.68
N ALA A 104 -4.82 -4.68 -3.07
CA ALA A 104 -4.01 -3.72 -2.34
C ALA A 104 -3.81 -2.45 -3.18
N TRP A 105 -4.01 -1.30 -2.55
CA TRP A 105 -3.82 0.01 -3.19
C TRP A 105 -2.87 0.86 -2.37
N ILE A 106 -1.84 1.38 -3.04
CA ILE A 106 -0.82 2.23 -2.43
C ILE A 106 -0.81 3.57 -3.17
N ALA A 107 -1.06 4.65 -2.44
CA ALA A 107 -0.77 5.99 -2.90
C ALA A 107 -0.01 6.73 -1.80
N ALA A 108 1.23 7.12 -2.09
CA ALA A 108 2.10 7.79 -1.14
C ALA A 108 3.13 8.66 -1.87
N GLU A 109 4.08 9.22 -1.13
CA GLU A 109 5.31 9.76 -1.72
C GLU A 109 5.99 8.68 -2.59
N THR A 110 6.59 9.05 -3.73
CA THR A 110 7.12 8.10 -4.72
C THR A 110 8.03 7.02 -4.11
N LYS A 111 9.03 7.40 -3.31
CA LYS A 111 9.97 6.43 -2.70
C LYS A 111 9.27 5.59 -1.63
N VAL A 112 8.33 6.15 -0.90
CA VAL A 112 7.49 5.40 0.05
C VAL A 112 6.64 4.35 -0.66
N ALA A 113 5.95 4.73 -1.75
CA ALA A 113 5.11 3.82 -2.51
C ALA A 113 5.93 2.65 -3.11
N MET A 114 7.11 2.94 -3.66
CA MET A 114 8.05 1.90 -4.15
C MET A 114 8.48 0.94 -3.03
N LYS A 115 8.82 1.47 -1.85
CA LYS A 115 9.22 0.65 -0.69
C LYS A 115 8.08 -0.26 -0.22
N LEU A 116 6.87 0.27 -0.08
CA LEU A 116 5.69 -0.49 0.35
C LEU A 116 5.34 -1.60 -0.65
N ARG A 117 5.36 -1.30 -1.95
CA ARG A 117 5.11 -2.30 -3.00
C ARG A 117 6.17 -3.40 -2.97
N ARG A 118 7.46 -3.04 -2.88
CA ARG A 118 8.56 -4.01 -2.80
C ARG A 118 8.40 -4.93 -1.60
N TYR A 119 8.01 -4.39 -0.44
CA TYR A 119 7.74 -5.20 0.74
C TYR A 119 6.61 -6.21 0.47
N LEU A 120 5.47 -5.77 -0.03
CA LEU A 120 4.33 -6.67 -0.31
C LEU A 120 4.66 -7.74 -1.35
N VAL A 121 5.24 -7.36 -2.47
CA VAL A 121 5.45 -8.27 -3.61
C VAL A 121 6.66 -9.17 -3.38
N ASN A 122 7.79 -8.60 -2.98
CA ASN A 122 9.05 -9.35 -2.94
C ASN A 122 9.28 -10.02 -1.58
N GLU A 123 8.97 -9.32 -0.48
CA GLU A 123 9.21 -9.87 0.87
C GLU A 123 8.04 -10.74 1.32
N CYS A 124 6.79 -10.27 1.19
CA CYS A 124 5.62 -11.06 1.58
C CYS A 124 5.19 -12.09 0.52
N GLY A 125 5.53 -11.87 -0.76
CA GLY A 125 5.16 -12.78 -1.84
C GLY A 125 3.75 -12.54 -2.41
N LEU A 126 3.15 -11.36 -2.17
CA LEU A 126 1.85 -11.00 -2.72
C LEU A 126 1.94 -10.92 -4.27
N PRO A 127 1.11 -11.65 -5.04
CA PRO A 127 1.22 -11.60 -6.49
C PRO A 127 0.94 -10.18 -7.01
N LYS A 128 1.86 -9.64 -7.81
CA LYS A 128 1.83 -8.23 -8.27
C LYS A 128 0.53 -7.80 -8.95
N GLN A 129 -0.20 -8.75 -9.54
CA GLN A 129 -1.48 -8.52 -10.22
C GLN A 129 -2.61 -8.05 -9.28
N TYR A 130 -2.44 -8.20 -7.96
CA TYR A 130 -3.37 -7.74 -6.93
C TYR A 130 -3.01 -6.36 -6.34
N VAL A 131 -1.92 -5.73 -6.80
CA VAL A 131 -1.36 -4.52 -6.18
C VAL A 131 -1.33 -3.37 -7.16
N THR A 132 -2.07 -2.31 -6.85
CA THR A 132 -1.91 -1.01 -7.49
C THR A 132 -0.98 -0.12 -6.66
N SER A 133 -0.05 0.57 -7.31
CA SER A 133 0.89 1.48 -6.66
C SER A 133 1.06 2.78 -7.43
N MET A 134 0.90 3.91 -6.74
CA MET A 134 1.00 5.25 -7.29
C MET A 134 1.92 6.13 -6.43
N GLY A 135 2.91 6.76 -7.06
CA GLY A 135 3.69 7.83 -6.47
C GLY A 135 2.97 9.17 -6.64
N TYR A 136 2.24 9.60 -5.61
CA TYR A 136 1.35 10.77 -5.66
C TYR A 136 2.11 12.11 -5.69
N TRP A 137 3.24 12.17 -4.99
CA TRP A 137 4.14 13.33 -4.94
C TRP A 137 5.57 12.86 -4.64
N ARG A 138 6.57 13.74 -4.80
CA ARG A 138 7.97 13.41 -4.51
C ARG A 138 8.61 14.48 -3.64
N LEU A 139 9.31 14.06 -2.59
CA LEU A 139 10.05 15.00 -1.75
C LEU A 139 11.19 15.65 -2.56
N GLY A 140 11.25 16.98 -2.53
CA GLY A 140 12.28 17.76 -3.24
C GLY A 140 12.01 18.01 -4.73
N LYS A 141 10.87 17.56 -5.28
CA LYS A 141 10.39 18.00 -6.60
C LYS A 141 9.01 18.64 -6.45
N ALA A 142 8.84 19.86 -6.94
CA ALA A 142 7.51 20.43 -7.14
C ALA A 142 6.92 19.87 -8.43
N ASN A 143 5.61 19.62 -8.45
CA ASN A 143 4.90 19.36 -9.70
C ASN A 143 4.87 20.70 -10.45
N GLY A 144 5.79 20.87 -11.40
CA GLY A 144 5.85 22.04 -12.29
C GLY A 144 4.80 22.00 -13.38
#